data_AF-A0A345YG32-F1
#
_entry.id   AF-A0A345YG32-F1
#
_cell.length_a   1.000
_cell.length_b   1.000
_cell.length_c   1.000
_cell.angle_alpha   90.00
_cell.angle_beta   90.00
_cell.angle_gamma   90.00
#
_symmetry.space_group_name_H-M   'P 1'
#
loop_
_entity.id
_entity.type
_entity.pdbx_description
1 polymer ?
#
loop_
_entity_poly.entity_id
_entity_poly.type
_entity_poly.pdbx_seq_one_letter_code
_entity_poly.pdbx_strand_id
1 'polypeptide(L)'
;MANRAFRSMLFLAALALPATAAQPEETIQMAIPQADFDASFASFEALPPAPEPAGHVVDLGAIEVPIELPPAASSIGSGVASYYGKRFHGRRTANGERFDMHAMTAAHRTLPFGTLVAVTNPRNGKTVTVRINDRGPFAHGRLIDLSRVAATELGLIRRGHGTVELAVLDR
;
A
#
# COMPACT_ATOMS: atom_id res chain seq x y z
N MET A 1 50.28 40.30 -35.47
CA MET A 1 51.01 39.25 -36.20
C MET A 1 49.97 38.16 -36.51
N ALA A 2 49.27 38.12 -37.66
CA ALA A 2 49.71 37.74 -39.02
C ALA A 2 50.53 36.41 -38.97
N ASN A 3 50.20 35.28 -39.61
CA ASN A 3 49.60 34.96 -40.92
C ASN A 3 49.17 33.46 -40.96
N ARG A 4 48.07 33.08 -41.66
CA ARG A 4 47.97 32.32 -42.96
C ARG A 4 48.68 30.93 -42.95
N ALA A 5 48.18 29.83 -43.50
CA ALA A 5 47.37 29.62 -44.71
C ALA A 5 46.84 28.17 -44.84
N PHE A 6 45.56 28.04 -45.23
CA PHE A 6 45.04 27.26 -46.37
C PHE A 6 45.68 25.92 -46.77
N ARG A 7 44.86 24.86 -46.80
CA ARG A 7 44.69 23.99 -47.98
C ARG A 7 43.24 23.52 -48.11
N SER A 8 42.58 24.02 -49.15
CA SER A 8 41.33 23.49 -49.72
C SER A 8 41.55 22.09 -50.28
N MET A 9 40.54 21.21 -50.21
CA MET A 9 39.92 20.65 -51.42
C MET A 9 38.59 19.97 -51.08
N LEU A 10 37.53 20.51 -51.67
CA LEU A 10 36.20 19.93 -51.80
C LEU A 10 36.29 18.75 -52.78
N PHE A 11 35.65 17.61 -52.50
CA PHE A 11 35.01 16.84 -53.56
C PHE A 11 33.72 16.18 -53.07
N LEU A 12 32.73 16.40 -53.91
CA LEU A 12 31.31 16.15 -53.80
C LEU A 12 31.01 14.68 -54.14
N ALA A 13 30.17 14.02 -53.35
CA ALA A 13 29.40 12.86 -53.80
C ALA A 13 28.10 12.76 -52.99
N ALA A 14 27.12 13.58 -53.35
CA ALA A 14 25.75 13.44 -52.90
C ALA A 14 25.13 12.24 -53.64
N LEU A 15 25.05 11.09 -52.99
CA LEU A 15 24.29 9.95 -53.50
C LEU A 15 22.81 10.15 -53.10
N ALA A 16 22.02 10.62 -54.06
CA ALA A 16 20.57 10.66 -53.96
C ALA A 16 20.03 9.23 -54.02
N LEU A 17 19.36 8.78 -52.96
CA LEU A 17 18.56 7.56 -52.96
C LEU A 17 17.07 7.96 -52.91
N PRO A 18 16.22 7.33 -53.74
CA PRO A 18 14.83 7.72 -53.91
C PRO A 18 14.02 7.37 -52.66
N ALA A 19 13.23 8.33 -52.20
CA ALA A 19 12.17 8.10 -51.24
C ALA A 19 11.14 7.14 -51.87
N THR A 20 11.10 5.89 -51.42
CA THR A 20 9.95 5.02 -51.66
C THR A 20 8.96 5.26 -50.52
N ALA A 21 7.88 5.97 -50.81
CA ALA A 21 6.73 6.03 -49.94
C ALA A 21 6.11 4.62 -49.92
N ALA A 22 6.25 3.92 -48.80
CA ALA A 22 5.44 2.72 -48.56
C ALA A 22 3.98 3.18 -48.47
N GLN A 23 3.18 2.80 -49.47
CA GLN A 23 1.73 2.92 -49.38
C GLN A 23 1.23 2.01 -48.26
N PRO A 24 0.21 2.42 -47.48
CA PRO A 24 -0.36 1.55 -46.46
C PRO A 24 -0.98 0.34 -47.17
N GLU A 25 -0.54 -0.86 -46.80
CA GLU A 25 -1.20 -2.09 -47.18
C GLU A 25 -2.64 -2.02 -46.66
N GLU A 26 -3.60 -2.07 -47.58
CA GLU A 26 -5.01 -2.29 -47.27
C GLU A 26 -5.11 -3.68 -46.62
N THR A 27 -5.17 -3.70 -45.29
CA THR A 27 -5.62 -4.87 -44.56
C THR A 27 -7.02 -5.19 -45.08
N ILE A 28 -7.14 -6.26 -45.88
CA ILE A 28 -8.42 -6.89 -46.15
C ILE A 28 -8.91 -7.41 -44.80
N GLN A 29 -9.69 -6.57 -44.13
CA GLN A 29 -10.46 -6.96 -42.97
C GLN A 29 -11.43 -8.02 -43.47
N MET A 30 -11.09 -9.30 -43.28
CA MET A 30 -12.09 -10.35 -43.37
C MET A 30 -13.14 -9.98 -42.32
N ALA A 31 -14.24 -9.38 -42.78
CA ALA A 31 -15.38 -9.11 -41.94
C ALA A 31 -15.88 -10.47 -41.46
N ILE A 32 -15.57 -10.80 -40.21
CA ILE A 32 -16.35 -11.78 -39.47
C ILE A 32 -17.78 -11.23 -39.59
N PRO A 33 -18.74 -11.95 -40.20
CA PRO A 33 -20.12 -11.50 -40.21
C PRO A 33 -20.45 -11.20 -38.76
N GLN A 34 -20.78 -9.95 -38.44
CA GLN A 34 -21.34 -9.62 -37.15
C GLN A 34 -22.66 -10.39 -37.12
N ALA A 35 -22.62 -11.61 -36.59
CA ALA A 35 -23.83 -12.32 -36.21
C ALA A 35 -24.56 -11.33 -35.32
N ASP A 36 -25.73 -10.91 -35.75
CA ASP A 36 -26.54 -9.94 -35.04
C ASP A 36 -26.70 -10.51 -33.62
N PHE A 37 -26.13 -9.82 -32.64
CA PHE A 37 -26.00 -10.36 -31.28
C PHE A 37 -27.37 -10.77 -30.74
N ASP A 38 -28.41 -10.01 -31.11
CA ASP A 38 -29.80 -10.25 -30.78
C ASP A 38 -30.35 -11.54 -31.43
N ALA A 39 -29.87 -11.91 -32.62
CA ALA A 39 -30.25 -13.15 -33.30
C ALA A 39 -29.55 -14.39 -32.70
N SER A 40 -28.58 -14.20 -31.80
CA SER A 40 -27.85 -15.29 -31.14
C SER A 40 -28.58 -15.83 -29.90
N PHE A 41 -29.65 -15.17 -29.47
CA PHE A 41 -30.48 -15.59 -28.35
C PHE A 41 -31.85 -16.07 -28.84
N ALA A 42 -32.38 -17.10 -28.20
CA ALA A 42 -33.76 -17.51 -28.42
C ALA A 42 -34.72 -16.38 -27.98
N SER A 43 -35.54 -15.89 -28.90
CA SER A 43 -36.61 -14.95 -28.59
C SER A 43 -37.77 -15.72 -27.95
N PHE A 44 -38.02 -15.49 -26.66
CA PHE A 44 -39.20 -16.01 -25.99
C PHE A 44 -40.32 -14.97 -26.04
N GLU A 45 -41.43 -15.32 -26.70
CA GLU A 45 -42.64 -14.48 -26.77
C GLU A 45 -43.25 -14.22 -25.37
N ALA A 46 -43.03 -15.15 -24.44
CA ALA A 46 -43.35 -15.01 -23.03
C ALA A 46 -42.28 -15.67 -22.17
N LEU A 47 -41.93 -15.02 -21.07
CA LEU A 47 -41.03 -15.62 -20.09
C LEU A 47 -41.65 -16.91 -19.54
N PRO A 48 -40.87 -18.00 -19.39
CA PRO A 48 -41.37 -19.18 -18.68
C PRO A 48 -41.77 -18.78 -17.25
N PRO A 49 -42.73 -19.49 -16.64
CA PRO A 49 -43.10 -19.24 -15.25
C PRO A 49 -41.85 -19.31 -14.38
N ALA A 50 -41.71 -18.35 -13.47
CA ALA A 50 -40.59 -18.31 -12.54
C ALA A 50 -40.49 -19.66 -11.82
N PRO A 51 -39.29 -20.27 -11.74
CA PRO A 51 -39.14 -21.54 -11.03
C PRO A 51 -39.58 -21.34 -9.58
N GLU A 52 -40.41 -22.27 -9.09
CA GLU A 52 -40.74 -22.32 -7.67
C GLU A 52 -39.44 -22.45 -6.88
N PRO A 53 -39.21 -21.58 -5.90
CA PRO A 53 -37.94 -21.56 -5.22
C PRO A 53 -37.88 -22.83 -4.35
N ALA A 54 -36.95 -23.74 -4.68
CA ALA A 54 -36.73 -24.95 -3.90
C ALA A 54 -36.45 -24.57 -2.43
N GLY A 55 -36.85 -25.40 -1.46
CA GLY A 55 -36.81 -25.09 -0.01
C GLY A 55 -35.47 -24.71 0.62
N HIS A 56 -34.42 -24.50 -0.18
CA HIS A 56 -33.09 -24.03 0.19
C HIS A 56 -32.74 -22.65 -0.40
N VAL A 57 -33.72 -21.83 -0.79
CA VAL A 57 -33.47 -20.39 -1.04
C VAL A 57 -33.04 -19.71 0.24
N VAL A 58 -31.84 -19.14 0.22
CA VAL A 58 -31.34 -18.25 1.26
C VAL A 58 -31.67 -16.83 0.82
N ASP A 59 -32.46 -16.11 1.63
CA ASP A 59 -32.77 -14.70 1.39
C ASP A 59 -31.51 -13.85 1.64
N LEU A 60 -30.96 -13.30 0.57
CA LEU A 60 -29.76 -12.44 0.62
C LEU A 60 -30.01 -11.13 1.40
N GLY A 61 -31.26 -10.72 1.60
CA GLY A 61 -31.63 -9.55 2.41
C GLY A 61 -31.69 -9.82 3.91
N ALA A 62 -31.74 -11.09 4.32
CA ALA A 62 -31.73 -11.52 5.72
C ALA A 62 -30.32 -11.82 6.24
N ILE A 63 -29.28 -11.65 5.41
CA ILE A 63 -27.90 -11.73 5.85
C ILE A 63 -27.61 -10.46 6.67
N GLU A 64 -27.76 -10.57 7.99
CA GLU A 64 -27.10 -9.64 8.91
C GLU A 64 -25.59 -9.75 8.64
N VAL A 65 -25.04 -8.76 7.94
CA VAL A 65 -23.60 -8.63 7.78
C VAL A 65 -23.02 -8.65 9.19
N PRO A 66 -22.11 -9.58 9.54
CA PRO A 66 -21.46 -9.55 10.84
C PRO A 66 -20.80 -8.19 10.98
N ILE A 67 -21.32 -7.35 11.87
CA ILE A 67 -20.66 -6.10 12.21
C ILE A 67 -19.40 -6.54 12.93
N GLU A 68 -18.27 -6.49 12.23
CA GLU A 68 -16.95 -6.73 12.81
C GLU A 68 -16.69 -5.61 13.81
N LEU A 69 -17.18 -5.79 15.04
CA LEU A 69 -16.94 -4.87 16.14
C LEU A 69 -15.41 -4.77 16.27
N PRO A 70 -14.84 -3.56 16.19
CA PRO A 70 -13.41 -3.41 16.39
C PRO A 70 -13.03 -4.04 17.73
N PRO A 71 -11.86 -4.68 17.83
CA PRO A 71 -11.43 -5.28 19.08
C PRO A 71 -11.58 -4.25 20.19
N ALA A 72 -12.17 -4.67 21.31
CA ALA A 72 -12.35 -3.79 22.45
C ALA A 72 -11.01 -3.15 22.79
N ALA A 73 -10.97 -1.82 22.75
CA ALA A 73 -9.74 -1.06 22.82
C ALA A 73 -9.90 0.02 23.89
N SER A 74 -8.99 0.03 24.86
CA SER A 74 -8.95 1.01 25.94
C SER A 74 -7.96 2.12 25.60
N SER A 75 -8.45 3.35 25.38
CA SER A 75 -7.58 4.50 25.14
C SER A 75 -6.74 4.81 26.39
N ILE A 76 -5.42 4.91 26.23
CA ILE A 76 -4.47 5.19 27.32
C ILE A 76 -3.80 6.56 27.18
N GLY A 77 -4.23 7.37 26.21
CA GLY A 77 -3.84 8.76 26.03
C GLY A 77 -3.01 9.05 24.78
N SER A 78 -2.49 10.27 24.70
CA SER A 78 -1.73 10.79 23.57
C SER A 78 -0.36 11.30 23.98
N GLY A 79 0.58 11.33 23.04
CA GLY A 79 1.93 11.80 23.30
C GLY A 79 2.83 11.67 22.08
N VAL A 80 4.12 11.97 22.25
CA VAL A 80 5.07 11.92 21.12
C VAL A 80 5.62 10.52 20.94
N ALA A 81 5.45 9.96 19.74
CA ALA A 81 6.17 8.77 19.29
C ALA A 81 7.48 9.14 18.60
N SER A 82 8.49 8.31 18.79
CA SER A 82 9.67 8.26 17.91
C SER A 82 9.92 6.84 17.43
N TYR A 83 11.06 6.58 16.79
CA TYR A 83 11.41 5.23 16.36
C TYR A 83 12.89 4.93 16.50
N TYR A 84 13.22 3.65 16.64
CA TYR A 84 14.59 3.18 16.77
C TYR A 84 15.38 3.33 15.45
N GLY A 85 16.61 3.86 15.57
CA GLY A 85 17.58 3.87 14.48
C GLY A 85 18.13 2.48 14.14
N LYS A 86 18.65 2.31 12.91
CA LYS A 86 19.19 1.03 12.40
C LYS A 86 20.23 0.38 13.33
N ARG A 87 21.02 1.18 14.05
CA ARG A 87 22.06 0.70 14.99
C ARG A 87 21.54 -0.17 16.14
N PHE A 88 20.24 -0.14 16.42
CA PHE A 88 19.65 -0.94 17.49
C PHE A 88 19.31 -2.36 17.04
N HIS A 89 19.21 -2.61 15.73
CA HIS A 89 18.83 -3.92 15.20
C HIS A 89 19.76 -5.04 15.70
N GLY A 90 19.16 -6.16 16.12
CA GLY A 90 19.85 -7.33 16.68
C GLY A 90 20.29 -7.21 18.14
N ARG A 91 20.19 -6.03 18.77
CA ARG A 91 20.48 -5.84 20.20
C ARG A 91 19.39 -6.44 21.07
N ARG A 92 19.71 -6.78 22.32
CA ARG A 92 18.70 -7.26 23.27
C ARG A 92 17.78 -6.13 23.73
N THR A 93 16.48 -6.39 23.74
CA THR A 93 15.45 -5.56 24.37
C THR A 93 15.33 -5.88 25.86
N ALA A 94 14.56 -5.09 26.61
CA ALA A 94 14.32 -5.29 28.02
C ALA A 94 13.57 -6.60 28.36
N ASN A 95 12.81 -7.17 27.42
CA ASN A 95 12.18 -8.48 27.61
C ASN A 95 13.09 -9.67 27.23
N GLY A 96 14.34 -9.40 26.80
CA GLY A 96 15.35 -10.40 26.47
C GLY A 96 15.37 -10.85 25.01
N GLU A 97 14.38 -10.49 24.19
CA GLU A 97 14.37 -10.75 22.76
C GLU A 97 15.45 -9.93 22.02
N ARG A 98 15.77 -10.30 20.78
CA ARG A 98 16.56 -9.43 19.90
C ARG A 98 15.62 -8.46 19.19
N PHE A 99 15.94 -7.18 19.23
CA PHE A 99 15.19 -6.15 18.51
C PHE A 99 15.28 -6.36 17.01
N ASP A 100 14.14 -6.58 16.38
CA ASP A 100 13.99 -6.55 14.93
C ASP A 100 13.33 -5.25 14.49
N MET A 101 14.01 -4.50 13.62
CA MET A 101 13.49 -3.23 13.11
C MET A 101 12.36 -3.43 12.07
N HIS A 102 12.22 -4.65 11.56
CA HIS A 102 11.20 -5.09 10.61
C HIS A 102 10.00 -5.78 11.28
N ALA A 103 10.02 -5.93 12.60
CA ALA A 103 8.88 -6.47 13.36
C ALA A 103 7.97 -5.35 13.88
N MET A 104 6.69 -5.64 14.06
CA MET A 104 5.70 -4.71 14.65
C MET A 104 5.81 -4.65 16.17
N THR A 105 6.88 -4.02 16.66
CA THR A 105 7.17 -3.92 18.09
C THR A 105 7.47 -2.49 18.53
N ALA A 106 7.32 -2.23 19.84
CA ALA A 106 7.59 -0.93 20.43
C ALA A 106 8.10 -1.01 21.87
N ALA A 107 8.74 0.07 22.33
CA ALA A 107 9.12 0.29 23.71
C ALA A 107 8.12 1.21 24.41
N HIS A 108 7.67 0.81 25.60
CA HIS A 108 6.83 1.62 26.46
C HIS A 108 7.25 1.48 27.94
N ARG A 109 7.04 2.53 28.75
CA ARG A 109 7.63 2.67 30.09
C ARG A 109 7.06 1.66 31.09
N THR A 110 5.74 1.52 31.09
CA THR A 110 5.01 0.80 32.15
C THR A 110 4.16 -0.37 31.65
N LEU A 111 3.62 -0.30 30.42
CA LEU A 111 2.84 -1.38 29.83
C LEU A 111 3.55 -2.75 29.94
N PRO A 112 2.80 -3.82 30.29
CA PRO A 112 3.33 -5.18 30.31
C PRO A 112 3.94 -5.58 28.98
N PHE A 113 4.93 -6.48 29.02
CA PHE A 113 5.44 -7.06 27.78
C PHE A 113 4.38 -7.97 27.15
N GLY A 114 4.31 -7.96 25.82
CA GLY A 114 3.30 -8.70 25.06
C GLY A 114 1.95 -8.01 24.96
N THR A 115 1.77 -6.83 25.55
CA THR A 115 0.58 -5.99 25.31
C THR A 115 0.55 -5.55 23.85
N LEU A 116 -0.61 -5.67 23.22
CA LEU A 116 -0.87 -5.13 21.88
C LEU A 116 -1.42 -3.71 22.02
N VAL A 117 -0.86 -2.79 21.26
CA VAL A 117 -1.20 -1.38 21.30
C VAL A 117 -1.50 -0.93 19.88
N ALA A 118 -2.70 -0.40 19.66
CA ALA A 118 -3.01 0.39 18.49
C ALA A 118 -2.41 1.79 18.64
N VAL A 119 -1.61 2.18 17.66
CA VAL A 119 -0.93 3.47 17.60
C VAL A 119 -1.50 4.24 16.43
N THR A 120 -2.23 5.31 16.70
CA THR A 120 -2.86 6.14 15.68
C THR A 120 -2.09 7.44 15.52
N ASN A 121 -1.82 7.82 14.27
CA ASN A 121 -1.28 9.13 13.94
C ASN A 121 -2.42 10.05 13.49
N PRO A 122 -2.89 10.98 14.36
CA PRO A 122 -4.05 11.81 14.05
C PRO A 122 -3.82 12.75 12.87
N ARG A 123 -2.56 12.99 12.44
CA ARG A 123 -2.28 13.87 11.29
C ARG A 123 -2.63 13.23 9.94
N ASN A 124 -2.62 11.91 9.83
CA ASN A 124 -2.89 11.21 8.58
C ASN A 124 -3.94 10.10 8.72
N GLY A 125 -4.49 9.90 9.92
CA GLY A 125 -5.50 8.88 10.21
C GLY A 125 -4.99 7.44 10.14
N LYS A 126 -3.68 7.22 10.00
CA LYS A 126 -3.12 5.86 9.93
C LYS A 126 -2.99 5.28 11.33
N THR A 127 -3.25 3.99 11.43
CA THR A 127 -3.11 3.21 12.67
C THR A 127 -2.28 1.97 12.40
N VAL A 128 -1.42 1.62 13.34
CA VAL A 128 -0.64 0.37 13.33
C VAL A 128 -0.78 -0.32 14.67
N THR A 129 -0.80 -1.65 14.68
CA THR A 129 -0.79 -2.44 15.91
C THR A 129 0.63 -2.91 16.20
N VAL A 130 1.13 -2.64 17.40
CA VAL A 130 2.47 -3.04 17.83
C VAL A 130 2.43 -3.82 19.12
N ARG A 131 3.36 -4.75 19.29
CA ARG A 131 3.58 -5.48 20.54
C ARG A 131 4.65 -4.79 21.38
N ILE A 132 4.37 -4.60 22.67
CA ILE A 132 5.37 -4.07 23.61
C ILE A 132 6.39 -5.17 23.94
N ASN A 133 7.65 -4.95 23.59
CA ASN A 133 8.75 -5.89 23.89
C ASN A 133 9.98 -5.23 24.54
N ASP A 134 9.92 -3.92 24.77
CA ASP A 134 11.06 -3.18 25.29
C ASP A 134 10.64 -2.06 26.27
N ARG A 135 11.62 -1.47 26.95
CA ARG A 135 11.43 -0.39 27.94
C ARG A 135 12.03 0.92 27.47
N GLY A 136 11.36 2.00 27.82
CA GLY A 136 11.59 3.33 27.29
C GLY A 136 10.26 3.93 26.84
N PRO A 137 10.24 5.12 26.25
CA PRO A 137 11.38 6.00 26.01
C PRO A 137 11.85 6.67 27.31
N PHE A 138 13.16 6.87 27.46
CA PHE A 138 13.73 7.60 28.61
C PHE A 138 13.97 9.10 28.31
N ALA A 139 13.93 9.47 27.03
CA ALA A 139 13.92 10.88 26.64
C ALA A 139 12.63 11.56 27.12
N HIS A 140 12.77 12.77 27.66
CA HIS A 140 11.62 13.53 28.16
C HIS A 140 10.64 13.84 27.04
N GLY A 141 9.34 13.77 27.34
CA GLY A 141 8.25 14.09 26.41
C GLY A 141 7.91 13.02 25.37
N ARG A 142 8.57 11.84 25.38
CA ARG A 142 8.22 10.72 24.49
C ARG A 142 7.40 9.66 25.22
N LEU A 143 6.32 9.26 24.57
CA LEU A 143 5.37 8.26 25.07
C LEU A 143 5.76 6.85 24.63
N ILE A 144 6.18 6.68 23.38
CA ILE A 144 6.45 5.37 22.79
C ILE A 144 7.59 5.45 21.75
N ASP A 145 8.45 4.43 21.69
CA ASP A 145 9.46 4.28 20.63
C ASP A 145 9.13 3.07 19.76
N LEU A 146 8.85 3.30 18.49
CA LEU A 146 8.40 2.29 17.53
C LEU A 146 9.59 1.60 16.84
N SER A 147 9.35 0.42 16.28
CA SER A 147 10.21 -0.15 15.26
C SER A 147 10.20 0.69 13.97
N ARG A 148 11.18 0.48 13.09
CA ARG A 148 11.27 1.24 11.84
C ARG A 148 10.09 0.90 10.91
N VAL A 149 9.68 -0.36 10.82
CA VAL A 149 8.54 -0.75 9.98
C VAL A 149 7.25 -0.09 10.46
N ALA A 150 6.97 -0.12 11.78
CA ALA A 150 5.78 0.50 12.36
C ALA A 150 5.77 2.02 12.11
N ALA A 151 6.91 2.68 12.30
CA ALA A 151 7.03 4.10 11.99
C ALA A 151 6.92 4.43 10.50
N THR A 152 7.28 3.50 9.62
CA THR A 152 7.13 3.64 8.16
C THR A 152 5.66 3.62 7.78
N GLU A 153 4.93 2.60 8.22
CA GLU A 153 3.51 2.45 7.95
C GLU A 153 2.69 3.60 8.55
N LEU A 154 3.03 4.01 9.77
CA LEU A 154 2.39 5.13 10.47
C LEU A 154 2.74 6.51 9.87
N GLY A 155 3.74 6.58 8.98
CA GLY A 155 4.13 7.81 8.28
C GLY A 155 4.99 8.78 9.09
N LEU A 156 5.81 8.28 10.03
CA LEU A 156 6.67 9.09 10.89
C LEU A 156 8.13 9.20 10.42
N ILE A 157 8.57 8.37 9.47
CA ILE A 157 9.99 8.27 9.06
C ILE A 157 10.60 9.62 8.69
N ARG A 158 9.92 10.41 7.85
CA ARG A 158 10.45 11.69 7.35
C ARG A 158 10.60 12.75 8.44
N ARG A 159 9.71 12.74 9.45
CA ARG A 159 9.73 13.71 10.57
C ARG A 159 10.61 13.23 11.73
N GLY A 160 10.91 11.93 11.81
CA GLY A 160 11.64 11.33 12.93
C GLY A 160 10.75 11.02 14.15
N HIS A 161 9.73 11.84 14.38
CA HIS A 161 8.81 11.75 15.51
C HIS A 161 7.46 12.41 15.16
N GLY A 162 6.45 12.21 16.01
CA GLY A 162 5.16 12.87 15.88
C GLY A 162 4.21 12.55 17.01
N THR A 163 3.17 13.35 17.18
CA THR A 163 2.08 13.07 18.11
C THR A 163 1.31 11.83 17.66
N VAL A 164 1.00 10.94 18.59
CA VAL A 164 0.20 9.74 18.39
C VAL A 164 -0.80 9.59 19.53
N GLU A 165 -1.83 8.80 19.28
CA GLU A 165 -2.80 8.33 20.25
C GLU A 165 -2.61 6.82 20.43
N LEU A 166 -2.68 6.34 21.68
CA LEU A 166 -2.47 4.96 22.03
C LEU A 166 -3.76 4.34 22.60
N ALA A 167 -4.09 3.15 22.13
CA ALA A 167 -5.11 2.31 22.74
C ALA A 167 -4.58 0.89 22.96
N VAL A 168 -4.80 0.34 24.14
CA VAL A 168 -4.50 -1.06 24.44
C VAL A 168 -5.61 -1.91 23.87
N LEU A 169 -5.25 -2.94 23.11
CA LEU A 169 -6.20 -3.90 22.57
C LEU A 169 -6.44 -5.02 23.59
N ASP A 170 -7.70 -5.29 23.87
CA ASP A 170 -8.12 -6.41 24.70
C ASP A 170 -7.83 -7.74 23.96
N ARG A 171 -7.58 -8.79 24.74
CA ARG A 171 -7.27 -10.13 24.22
C ARG A 171 -8.50 -10.98 24.04
#